data_AF-A0A929QYD1-F1
#
_entry.id   AF-A0A929QYD1-F1
#
_cell.length_a   1.000
_cell.length_b   1.000
_cell.length_c   1.000
_cell.angle_alpha   90.00
_cell.angle_beta   90.00
_cell.angle_gamma   90.00
#
_symmetry.space_group_name_H-M   'P 1'
#
loop_
_entity.id
_entity.type
_entity.pdbx_description
1 polymer ?
#
loop_
_entity_poly.entity_id
_entity_poly.type
_entity_poly.pdbx_seq_one_letter_code
_entity_poly.pdbx_strand_id
1 'polypeptide(L)'
;MRRRSNTAIVCASALAVMTVGCLAACDPQAPEAAPPPTMSARPAQAAQAAAGGQGNPVSAADVAGLWEEVQQSAAAGGFTAWGLVVDGATGEELLDAAAGTAHTPASVTKTLTAFTALTHLDPSATLTTTALYSGGTVYLDGEGDLLLGEGESDASAINGRAGRG
;
A
#
# COMPACT_ATOMS: atom_id res chain seq x y z
N MET A 1 -46.84 26.01 19.85
CA MET A 1 -46.15 24.98 19.04
C MET A 1 -45.40 25.66 17.89
N ARG A 2 -44.08 25.82 18.03
CA ARG A 2 -43.19 26.53 17.09
C ARG A 2 -42.35 25.50 16.34
N ARG A 3 -42.66 25.25 15.06
CA ARG A 3 -41.79 24.51 14.12
C ARG A 3 -41.18 25.49 13.13
N ARG A 4 -40.10 26.18 13.53
CA ARG A 4 -39.23 26.98 12.64
C ARG A 4 -37.85 27.08 13.31
N SER A 5 -36.86 26.28 12.88
CA SER A 5 -35.43 26.64 13.00
C SER A 5 -34.44 25.64 12.37
N ASN A 6 -34.82 24.38 12.10
CA ASN A 6 -33.80 23.36 11.76
C ASN A 6 -33.44 23.28 10.27
N THR A 7 -34.33 23.69 9.36
CA THR A 7 -34.11 23.53 7.91
C THR A 7 -33.14 24.58 7.33
N ALA A 8 -33.08 25.78 7.92
CA ALA A 8 -32.21 26.86 7.40
C ALA A 8 -30.72 26.65 7.72
N ILE A 9 -30.41 26.01 8.85
CA ILE A 9 -29.02 25.77 9.30
C ILE A 9 -28.35 24.68 8.45
N VAL A 10 -29.12 23.67 8.01
CA VAL A 10 -28.63 22.58 7.15
C VAL A 10 -28.31 23.09 5.73
N CYS A 11 -29.06 24.05 5.20
CA CYS A 11 -28.75 24.64 3.89
C CYS A 11 -27.52 25.55 3.93
N ALA A 12 -27.32 26.34 4.99
CA ALA A 12 -26.17 27.24 5.09
C ALA A 12 -24.84 26.48 5.25
N SER A 13 -24.85 25.36 5.97
CA SER A 13 -23.66 24.51 6.18
C SER A 13 -23.26 23.72 4.92
N ALA A 14 -24.23 23.23 4.14
CA ALA A 14 -23.95 22.57 2.86
C ALA A 14 -23.33 23.53 1.82
N LEU A 15 -23.76 24.80 1.80
CA LEU A 15 -23.21 25.82 0.90
C LEU A 15 -21.79 26.27 1.29
N ALA A 16 -21.47 26.34 2.58
CA ALA A 16 -20.12 26.68 3.05
C ALA A 16 -19.10 25.57 2.76
N VAL A 17 -19.49 24.30 2.88
CA VAL A 17 -18.61 23.16 2.56
C VAL A 17 -18.37 23.04 1.05
N MET A 18 -19.39 23.30 0.21
CA MET A 18 -19.19 23.34 -1.25
C MET A 18 -18.32 24.51 -1.71
N THR A 19 -18.43 25.69 -1.09
CA THR A 19 -17.65 26.87 -1.52
C THR A 19 -16.18 26.78 -1.11
N VAL A 20 -15.85 26.21 0.05
CA VAL A 20 -14.46 25.93 0.44
C VAL A 20 -13.85 24.79 -0.39
N GLY A 21 -14.63 23.74 -0.70
CA GLY A 21 -14.20 22.66 -1.58
C GLY A 21 -13.93 23.09 -3.03
N CYS A 22 -14.76 23.99 -3.58
CA CYS A 22 -14.57 24.52 -4.93
C CYS A 22 -13.39 25.50 -5.03
N LEU A 23 -13.04 26.24 -3.97
CA LEU A 23 -11.91 27.16 -3.98
C LEU A 23 -10.55 26.45 -3.83
N ALA A 24 -10.50 25.32 -3.12
CA ALA A 24 -9.29 24.48 -3.06
C ALA A 24 -9.06 23.66 -4.34
N ALA A 25 -10.12 23.34 -5.09
CA ALA A 25 -10.05 22.63 -6.37
C ALA A 25 -9.73 23.53 -7.58
N CYS A 26 -9.70 24.86 -7.38
CA CYS A 26 -9.46 25.84 -8.44
C CYS A 26 -8.14 26.59 -8.24
N ASP A 27 -7.15 25.96 -7.59
CA ASP A 27 -5.77 26.44 -7.68
C ASP A 27 -5.22 26.07 -9.07
N PRO A 28 -5.04 27.04 -9.99
CA PRO A 28 -4.45 26.77 -11.30
C PRO A 28 -2.97 26.36 -11.20
N GLN A 29 -2.37 26.36 -10.00
CA GLN A 29 -1.05 25.81 -9.71
C GLN A 29 -1.08 24.41 -9.09
N ALA A 30 -2.23 23.76 -8.94
CA ALA A 30 -2.29 22.37 -8.52
C ALA A 30 -1.46 21.53 -9.51
N PRO A 31 -0.42 20.81 -9.06
CA PRO A 31 0.40 20.02 -9.95
C PRO A 31 -0.49 18.99 -10.65
N GLU A 32 -0.42 18.95 -11.97
CA GLU A 32 -1.13 17.97 -12.78
C GLU A 32 -0.77 16.56 -12.27
N ALA A 33 -1.78 15.72 -12.11
CA ALA A 33 -1.56 14.35 -11.67
C ALA A 33 -0.61 13.67 -12.65
N ALA A 34 0.55 13.22 -12.16
CA ALA A 34 1.52 12.54 -12.99
C ALA A 34 0.86 11.31 -13.66
N PRO A 35 1.16 11.02 -14.93
CA PRO A 35 0.70 9.79 -15.57
C PRO A 35 1.15 8.58 -14.74
N PRO A 36 0.35 7.50 -14.70
CA PRO A 36 0.72 6.32 -13.94
C PRO A 36 2.09 5.81 -14.44
N PRO A 37 2.99 5.42 -13.53
CA PRO A 37 4.30 4.94 -13.91
C PRO A 37 4.16 3.71 -14.81
N THR A 38 4.78 3.74 -15.98
CA THR A 38 4.89 2.56 -16.84
C THR A 38 6.04 1.70 -16.33
N MET A 39 5.71 0.49 -15.88
CA MET A 39 6.71 -0.50 -15.49
C MET A 39 7.02 -1.39 -16.68
N SER A 40 8.24 -1.29 -17.22
CA SER A 40 8.75 -2.30 -18.14
C SER A 40 9.06 -3.58 -17.38
N ALA A 41 8.79 -4.75 -17.98
CA ALA A 41 9.22 -6.03 -17.42
C ALA A 41 10.74 -6.00 -17.24
N ARG A 42 11.19 -6.01 -15.98
CA ARG A 42 12.61 -6.14 -15.64
C ARG A 42 12.90 -7.63 -15.49
N PRO A 43 14.06 -8.13 -15.97
CA PRO A 43 14.46 -9.50 -15.69
C PRO A 43 14.40 -9.74 -14.18
N ALA A 44 13.90 -10.92 -13.79
CA ALA A 44 13.84 -11.32 -12.40
C ALA A 44 15.25 -11.15 -11.78
N GLN A 45 15.34 -10.34 -10.74
CA GLN A 45 16.53 -10.33 -9.90
C GLN A 45 16.49 -11.63 -9.13
N ALA A 46 17.58 -12.40 -9.19
CA ALA A 46 17.70 -13.62 -8.40
C ALA A 46 17.40 -13.27 -6.94
N ALA A 47 16.37 -13.91 -6.37
CA ALA A 47 16.12 -13.80 -4.95
C ALA A 47 17.38 -14.27 -4.23
N GLN A 48 17.94 -13.42 -3.37
CA GLN A 48 18.98 -13.89 -2.47
C GLN A 48 18.36 -14.93 -1.55
N ALA A 49 19.01 -16.09 -1.44
CA ALA A 49 18.59 -17.13 -0.53
C ALA A 49 18.31 -16.53 0.85
N ALA A 50 17.12 -16.79 1.38
CA ALA A 50 16.81 -16.42 2.74
C ALA A 50 17.79 -17.18 3.66
N ALA A 51 18.58 -16.44 4.42
CA ALA A 51 19.47 -17.05 5.40
C ALA A 51 18.61 -17.79 6.45
N GLY A 52 18.53 -19.13 6.37
CA GLY A 52 17.95 -19.95 7.43
C GLY A 52 16.89 -20.99 7.04
N GLY A 53 16.70 -21.34 5.77
CA GLY A 53 15.79 -22.43 5.40
C GLY A 53 16.31 -23.82 5.79
N GLN A 54 16.17 -24.24 7.06
CA GLN A 54 16.29 -25.66 7.43
C GLN A 54 14.91 -26.33 7.28
N GLY A 55 14.57 -26.66 6.04
CA GLY A 55 13.38 -27.43 5.69
C GLY A 55 13.72 -28.79 5.09
N ASN A 56 12.73 -29.67 4.96
CA ASN A 56 12.89 -30.86 4.13
C ASN A 56 13.08 -30.43 2.67
N PRO A 57 13.95 -31.12 1.90
CA PRO A 57 14.08 -30.87 0.48
C PRO A 57 12.72 -31.00 -0.22
N VAL A 58 12.41 -30.06 -1.10
CA VAL A 58 11.21 -30.08 -1.95
C VAL A 58 11.68 -30.36 -3.37
N SER A 59 11.08 -31.35 -4.05
CA SER A 59 11.42 -31.63 -5.44
C SER A 59 10.53 -30.86 -6.41
N ALA A 60 11.04 -30.52 -7.60
CA ALA A 60 10.25 -29.94 -8.68
C ALA A 60 9.06 -30.82 -9.08
N ALA A 61 9.17 -32.15 -8.95
CA ALA A 61 8.09 -33.09 -9.23
C ALA A 61 6.93 -32.95 -8.23
N ASP A 62 7.23 -32.76 -6.95
CA ASP A 62 6.21 -32.52 -5.91
C ASP A 62 5.49 -31.20 -6.16
N VAL A 63 6.24 -30.15 -6.52
CA VAL A 63 5.67 -28.83 -6.87
C VAL A 63 4.79 -28.93 -8.12
N ALA A 64 5.23 -29.64 -9.15
CA ALA A 64 4.46 -29.85 -10.37
C ALA A 64 3.12 -30.56 -10.09
N GLY A 65 3.11 -31.56 -9.22
CA GLY A 65 1.90 -32.25 -8.79
C GLY A 65 0.89 -31.30 -8.11
N LEU A 66 1.36 -30.43 -7.21
CA LEU A 66 0.51 -29.42 -6.57
C LEU A 66 0.02 -28.35 -7.55
N TRP A 67 0.87 -27.97 -8.51
CA TRP A 67 0.52 -26.97 -9.53
C TRP A 67 -0.60 -27.45 -10.47
N GLU A 68 -0.70 -28.75 -10.72
CA GLU A 68 -1.77 -29.31 -11.54
C GLU A 68 -3.17 -28.97 -10.99
N GLU A 69 -3.35 -29.07 -9.66
CA GLU A 69 -4.62 -28.71 -8.99
C GLU A 69 -4.95 -27.21 -9.13
N VAL A 70 -3.93 -26.35 -9.09
CA VAL A 70 -4.08 -24.90 -9.32
C VAL A 70 -4.53 -24.64 -10.76
N GLN A 71 -3.94 -25.32 -11.75
CA GLN A 71 -4.33 -25.18 -13.15
C GLN A 71 -5.75 -25.66 -13.40
N GLN A 72 -6.14 -26.82 -12.84
CA GLN A 72 -7.49 -27.35 -12.96
C GLN A 72 -8.52 -26.39 -12.33
N SER A 73 -8.20 -25.82 -11.17
CA SER A 73 -9.05 -24.83 -10.50
C SER A 73 -9.19 -23.54 -11.32
N ALA A 74 -8.09 -23.07 -11.91
CA ALA A 74 -8.08 -21.89 -12.76
C ALA A 74 -8.91 -22.08 -14.03
N ALA A 75 -8.78 -23.24 -14.67
CA ALA A 75 -9.60 -23.62 -15.82
C ALA A 75 -11.10 -23.67 -15.46
N ALA A 76 -11.45 -24.31 -14.33
CA ALA A 76 -12.83 -24.37 -13.86
C ALA A 76 -13.40 -22.98 -13.51
N GLY A 77 -12.57 -22.08 -13.00
CA GLY A 77 -12.94 -20.70 -12.66
C GLY A 77 -12.85 -19.70 -13.82
N GLY A 78 -12.37 -20.09 -15.00
CA GLY A 78 -12.24 -19.23 -16.17
C GLY A 78 -11.15 -18.15 -16.05
N PHE A 79 -10.10 -18.38 -15.25
CA PHE A 79 -8.96 -17.48 -15.12
C PHE A 79 -7.64 -18.20 -15.48
N THR A 80 -6.59 -17.41 -15.73
CA THR A 80 -5.24 -17.94 -16.02
C THR A 80 -4.41 -17.90 -14.73
N ALA A 81 -3.96 -19.08 -14.27
CA ALA A 81 -2.96 -19.17 -13.22
C ALA A 81 -1.55 -19.01 -13.82
N TRP A 82 -0.67 -18.38 -13.06
CA TRP A 82 0.74 -18.20 -13.37
C TRP A 82 1.53 -18.14 -12.06
N GLY A 83 2.82 -18.47 -12.11
CA GLY A 83 3.63 -18.52 -10.90
C GLY A 83 5.07 -18.94 -11.14
N LEU A 84 5.91 -18.63 -10.16
CA LEU A 84 7.30 -19.07 -10.06
C LEU A 84 7.48 -19.64 -8.66
N VAL A 85 8.05 -20.84 -8.55
CA VAL A 85 8.45 -21.42 -7.26
C VAL A 85 9.96 -21.57 -7.26
N VAL A 86 10.59 -21.00 -6.23
CA VAL A 86 12.04 -21.02 -6.05
C VAL A 86 12.34 -21.60 -4.67
N ASP A 87 13.33 -22.48 -4.59
CA ASP A 87 13.89 -22.94 -3.33
C ASP A 87 14.53 -21.74 -2.60
N GLY A 88 14.01 -21.42 -1.42
CA GLY A 88 14.44 -20.24 -0.67
C GLY A 88 15.86 -20.31 -0.11
N ALA A 89 16.47 -21.50 -0.07
CA ALA A 89 17.83 -21.72 0.44
C ALA A 89 18.87 -21.81 -0.68
N THR A 90 18.53 -22.45 -1.80
CA THR A 90 19.46 -22.66 -2.93
C THR A 90 19.25 -21.66 -4.07
N GLY A 91 18.07 -21.05 -4.17
CA GLY A 91 17.67 -20.24 -5.33
C GLY A 91 17.31 -21.06 -6.57
N GLU A 92 17.21 -22.39 -6.45
CA GLU A 92 16.80 -23.27 -7.54
C GLU A 92 15.34 -23.05 -7.91
N GLU A 93 15.06 -22.88 -9.20
CA GLU A 93 13.68 -22.82 -9.70
C GLU A 93 13.08 -24.23 -9.71
N LEU A 94 11.98 -24.41 -8.97
CA LEU A 94 11.23 -25.67 -8.89
C LEU A 94 10.00 -25.69 -9.81
N LEU A 95 9.55 -24.52 -10.28
CA LEU A 95 8.46 -24.33 -11.22
C LEU A 95 8.55 -22.95 -11.89
N ASP A 96 8.47 -22.90 -13.22
CA ASP A 96 8.07 -21.70 -13.99
C ASP A 96 6.79 -21.99 -14.77
N ALA A 97 5.71 -21.32 -14.37
CA ALA A 97 4.42 -21.34 -15.04
C ALA A 97 4.11 -19.95 -15.60
N ALA A 98 4.73 -19.64 -16.74
CA ALA A 98 4.59 -18.37 -17.47
C ALA A 98 4.97 -17.14 -16.63
N ALA A 99 5.94 -17.28 -15.72
CA ALA A 99 6.39 -16.22 -14.83
C ALA A 99 7.07 -15.06 -15.58
N GLY A 100 7.68 -15.33 -16.74
CA GLY A 100 8.28 -14.31 -17.61
C GLY A 100 7.26 -13.48 -18.41
N THR A 101 5.97 -13.82 -18.36
CA THR A 101 4.91 -13.07 -19.06
C THR A 101 4.42 -11.92 -18.18
N ALA A 102 4.05 -10.78 -18.78
CA ALA A 102 3.46 -9.68 -18.03
C ALA A 102 2.04 -10.03 -17.56
N HIS A 103 1.81 -9.92 -16.25
CA HIS A 103 0.50 -10.16 -15.61
C HIS A 103 0.11 -8.95 -14.76
N THR A 104 -1.18 -8.83 -14.42
CA THR A 104 -1.65 -7.83 -13.45
C THR A 104 -1.44 -8.36 -12.03
N PRO A 105 -0.51 -7.81 -11.22
CA PRO A 105 -0.17 -8.35 -9.90
C PRO A 105 -1.15 -7.99 -8.78
N ALA A 106 -2.12 -7.09 -9.04
CA ALA A 106 -3.00 -6.54 -8.01
C ALA A 106 -2.22 -6.07 -6.76
N SER A 107 -2.64 -6.46 -5.55
CA SER A 107 -1.96 -6.05 -4.31
C SER A 107 -0.58 -6.70 -4.10
N VAL A 108 -0.15 -7.69 -4.91
CA VAL A 108 1.23 -8.20 -4.88
C VAL A 108 2.24 -7.09 -5.22
N THR A 109 1.79 -6.04 -5.92
CA THR A 109 2.55 -4.78 -6.12
C THR A 109 3.11 -4.21 -4.81
N LYS A 110 2.41 -4.39 -3.67
CA LYS A 110 2.87 -3.91 -2.36
C LYS A 110 4.22 -4.49 -1.94
N THR A 111 4.53 -5.73 -2.34
CA THR A 111 5.84 -6.35 -2.06
C THR A 111 6.96 -5.57 -2.73
N LEU A 112 6.77 -5.16 -3.99
CA LEU A 112 7.75 -4.32 -4.68
C LEU A 112 7.85 -2.92 -4.05
N THR A 113 6.73 -2.32 -3.66
CA THR A 113 6.72 -1.05 -2.93
C THR A 113 7.50 -1.16 -1.63
N ALA A 114 7.27 -2.21 -0.85
CA ALA A 114 7.99 -2.46 0.40
C ALA A 114 9.48 -2.66 0.17
N PHE A 115 9.87 -3.49 -0.80
CA PHE A 115 11.27 -3.67 -1.18
C PHE A 115 11.94 -2.36 -1.57
N THR A 116 11.29 -1.55 -2.40
CA THR A 116 11.80 -0.25 -2.84
C THR A 116 11.96 0.70 -1.66
N ALA A 117 10.97 0.77 -0.77
CA ALA A 117 11.04 1.58 0.44
C ALA A 117 12.20 1.15 1.34
N LEU A 118 12.35 -0.14 1.63
CA LEU A 118 13.44 -0.67 2.46
C LEU A 118 14.83 -0.49 1.83
N THR A 119 14.91 -0.37 0.50
CA THR A 119 16.17 -0.15 -0.22
C THR A 119 16.61 1.32 -0.20
N HIS A 120 15.66 2.25 -0.13
CA HIS A 120 15.93 3.68 -0.32
C HIS A 120 15.66 4.54 0.91
N LEU A 121 14.85 4.08 1.86
CA LEU A 121 14.52 4.78 3.09
C LEU A 121 15.19 4.09 4.27
N ASP A 122 15.46 4.86 5.32
CA ASP A 122 15.87 4.30 6.61
C ASP A 122 14.64 3.63 7.25
N PRO A 123 14.63 2.29 7.42
CA PRO A 123 13.50 1.58 8.01
C PRO A 123 13.27 1.90 9.48
N SER A 124 14.23 2.55 10.14
CA SER A 124 14.09 3.01 11.53
C SER A 124 13.59 4.46 11.66
N ALA A 125 13.51 5.20 10.55
CA ALA A 125 13.01 6.56 10.55
C ALA A 125 11.48 6.62 10.67
N THR A 126 10.98 7.71 11.25
CA THR A 126 9.56 8.00 11.39
C THR A 126 9.20 9.31 10.68
N LEU A 127 8.01 9.39 10.11
CA LEU A 127 7.47 10.64 9.57
C LEU A 127 6.89 11.48 10.71
N THR A 128 7.21 12.78 10.72
CA THR A 128 6.80 13.66 11.82
C THR A 128 5.44 14.29 11.55
N THR A 129 4.65 14.44 12.61
CA THR A 129 3.50 15.37 12.63
C THR A 129 3.70 16.37 13.78
N THR A 130 3.70 17.67 13.48
CA THR A 130 3.91 18.74 14.46
C THR A 130 2.65 19.59 14.60
N ALA A 131 2.30 19.93 15.84
CA ALA A 131 1.25 20.91 16.14
C ALA A 131 1.87 22.25 16.54
N LEU A 132 1.50 23.32 15.83
CA LEU A 132 1.90 24.69 16.14
C LEU A 132 0.68 25.50 16.57
N TYR A 133 0.83 26.37 17.56
CA TYR A 133 -0.23 27.26 18.01
C TYR A 133 0.18 28.72 17.82
N SER A 134 -0.64 29.49 17.09
CA SER A 134 -0.40 30.92 16.87
C SER A 134 -1.72 31.66 16.65
N GLY A 135 -1.88 32.81 17.31
CA GLY A 135 -3.02 33.69 17.11
C GLY A 135 -4.39 33.04 17.38
N GLY A 136 -4.48 32.06 18.28
CA GLY A 136 -5.72 31.33 18.55
C GLY A 136 -5.98 30.14 17.61
N THR A 137 -5.09 29.86 16.66
CA THR A 137 -5.22 28.78 15.67
C THR A 137 -4.17 27.69 15.89
N VAL A 138 -4.60 26.44 15.75
CA VAL A 138 -3.70 25.26 15.71
C VAL A 138 -3.43 24.90 14.24
N TYR A 139 -2.16 24.73 13.91
CA TYR A 139 -1.67 24.27 12.62
C TYR A 139 -1.06 22.88 12.79
N LEU A 140 -1.45 21.94 11.92
CA LEU A 140 -0.84 20.62 11.86
C LEU A 140 0.03 20.54 10.61
N ASP A 141 1.34 20.39 10.82
CA ASP A 141 2.32 20.16 9.77
C ASP A 141 2.69 18.67 9.77
N GLY A 142 2.46 18.00 8.64
CA GLY A 142 2.56 16.54 8.55
C GLY A 142 3.42 16.10 7.38
N GLU A 143 4.42 15.27 7.66
CA GLU A 143 5.31 14.68 6.65
C GLU A 143 4.72 13.41 6.00
N GLY A 144 3.46 13.08 6.29
CA GLY A 144 2.75 11.93 5.72
C GLY A 144 2.61 10.72 6.64
N ASP A 145 2.63 10.90 7.96
CA ASP A 145 2.35 9.81 8.91
C ASP A 145 0.92 9.27 8.73
N LEU A 146 0.81 8.13 8.05
CA LEU A 146 -0.46 7.47 7.73
C LEU A 146 -1.08 6.76 8.96
N LEU A 147 -0.33 6.61 10.05
CA LEU A 147 -0.77 5.90 11.25
C LEU A 147 -1.18 6.83 12.40
N LEU A 148 -1.24 8.15 12.16
CA LEU A 148 -1.68 9.13 13.15
C LEU A 148 -3.12 8.85 13.62
N GLY A 149 -3.24 8.38 14.86
CA GLY A 149 -4.49 7.89 15.46
C GLY A 149 -5.17 8.85 16.44
N GLU A 150 -6.30 8.41 16.98
CA GLU A 150 -6.94 9.03 18.15
C GLU A 150 -6.20 8.61 19.44
N GLY A 151 -6.17 9.49 20.45
CA GLY A 151 -5.56 9.20 21.77
C GLY A 151 -4.15 9.76 21.95
N GLU A 152 -3.53 9.44 23.09
CA GLU A 152 -2.19 9.91 23.45
C GLU A 152 -1.10 9.31 22.57
N SER A 153 0.02 10.01 22.43
CA SER A 153 1.20 9.48 21.72
C SER A 153 1.95 8.45 22.56
N ASP A 154 2.46 7.39 21.94
CA ASP A 154 3.26 6.32 22.57
C ASP A 154 4.56 6.08 21.79
N ALA A 155 5.67 6.59 22.34
CA ALA A 155 7.01 6.44 21.75
C ALA A 155 7.60 5.02 21.83
N SER A 156 6.89 4.05 22.41
CA SER A 156 7.26 2.63 22.34
C SER A 156 6.50 1.87 21.25
N ALA A 157 5.39 2.43 20.75
CA ALA A 157 4.59 1.79 19.72
C ALA A 157 5.31 1.79 18.36
N ILE A 158 5.16 0.66 17.64
CA ILE A 158 5.63 0.53 16.25
C ILE A 158 4.59 1.06 15.28
N ASN A 159 3.33 0.65 15.45
CA ASN A 159 2.20 1.15 14.69
C ASN A 159 1.41 2.16 15.53
N GLY A 160 1.04 3.30 14.94
CA GLY A 160 0.19 4.29 15.63
C GLY A 160 0.88 5.03 16.77
N ARG A 161 2.19 5.30 16.62
CA ARG A 161 3.02 6.00 17.61
C ARG A 161 2.50 7.40 17.95
N ALA A 162 2.05 8.14 16.94
CA ALA A 162 1.52 9.48 17.12
C ALA A 162 0.01 9.42 17.33
N GLY A 163 -0.47 10.18 18.32
CA GLY A 163 -1.89 10.33 18.65
C GLY A 163 -2.31 11.80 18.74
N ARG A 164 -3.61 12.07 18.54
CA ARG A 164 -4.22 13.43 18.58
C ARG A 164 -5.00 13.73 19.88
N GLY A 165 -4.66 13.05 20.97
CA GLY A 165 -5.29 13.18 22.30
C GLY A 165 -5.06 14.52 22.98
#